data_AF-A0A518B0D6-F1
#
_entry.id   AF-A0A518B0D6-F1
#
_cell.length_a   1.000
_cell.length_b   1.000
_cell.length_c   1.000
_cell.angle_alpha   90.00
_cell.angle_beta   90.00
_cell.angle_gamma   90.00
#
_symmetry.space_group_name_H-M   'P 1'
#
loop_
_entity.id
_entity.type
_entity.pdbx_description
1 polymer ?
#
loop_
_entity_poly.entity_id
_entity_poly.type
_entity_poly.pdbx_seq_one_letter_code
_entity_poly.pdbx_strand_id
1 'polypeptide(L)' 'MAHAEIADDAILDRAALKKSLGLTDRAIRAAVRAGELRESVRVGRRWYRGADVLRWLFREGEAGR' A
#
# COMPACT_ATOMS: atom_id res chain seq x y z
N MET A 1 19.62 0.67 -7.06
CA MET A 1 18.28 0.04 -7.15
C MET A 1 17.28 1.18 -7.17
N ALA A 2 16.54 1.36 -8.26
CA ALA A 2 15.58 2.44 -8.36
C ALA A 2 14.40 2.14 -7.42
N HIS A 3 14.29 2.88 -6.31
CA HIS A 3 13.03 2.95 -5.58
C HIS A 3 12.04 3.61 -6.53
N ALA A 4 11.08 2.85 -7.06
CA ALA A 4 10.00 3.43 -7.82
C ALA A 4 9.23 4.36 -6.88
N GLU A 5 9.39 5.67 -7.04
CA GLU A 5 8.57 6.66 -6.35
C GLU A 5 7.11 6.38 -6.72
N ILE A 6 6.31 6.02 -5.72
CA ILE A 6 4.89 5.83 -5.90
C ILE A 6 4.28 7.22 -6.00
N ALA A 7 3.65 7.52 -7.14
CA ALA A 7 2.90 8.76 -7.30
C ALA A 7 1.61 8.72 -6.47
N ASP A 8 1.15 9.88 -6.00
CA ASP A 8 -0.06 10.02 -5.17
C ASP A 8 -1.32 9.52 -5.90
N ASP A 9 -1.40 9.76 -7.22
CA ASP A 9 -2.48 9.35 -8.11
C ASP A 9 -2.34 7.92 -8.65
N ALA A 10 -1.27 7.20 -8.27
CA ALA A 10 -1.05 5.84 -8.75
C ALA A 10 -2.16 4.89 -8.26
N ILE A 11 -2.52 3.94 -9.11
CA ILE A 11 -3.39 2.83 -8.75
C ILE A 11 -2.57 1.55 -8.78
N LEU A 12 -2.41 0.95 -7.61
CA LEU A 12 -1.51 -0.17 -7.39
C LEU A 12 -2.31 -1.44 -7.15
N ASP A 13 -1.86 -2.54 -7.72
CA ASP A 13 -2.32 -3.85 -7.32
C ASP A 13 -1.41 -4.42 -6.21
N ARG A 14 -1.78 -5.59 -5.71
CA ARG A 14 -1.04 -6.26 -4.64
C ARG A 14 0.39 -6.64 -5.07
N ALA A 15 0.62 -6.92 -6.36
CA ALA A 15 1.96 -7.27 -6.85
C ALA A 15 2.86 -6.04 -6.89
N ALA A 16 2.34 -4.88 -7.29
CA ALA A 16 3.03 -3.61 -7.28
C ALA A 16 3.44 -3.20 -5.86
N LEU A 17 2.54 -3.35 -4.86
CA LEU A 17 2.87 -3.10 -3.47
C LEU A 17 4.05 -3.96 -2.97
N LYS A 18 4.06 -5.25 -3.34
CA LYS A 18 5.14 -6.16 -2.96
C LYS A 18 6.46 -5.80 -3.64
N LYS A 19 6.44 -5.49 -4.94
CA LYS A 19 7.64 -5.23 -5.75
C LYS A 19 8.25 -3.85 -5.47
N SER A 20 7.42 -2.83 -5.37
CA SER A 20 7.88 -1.44 -5.24
C SER A 20 8.20 -1.07 -3.79
N LEU A 21 7.46 -1.62 -2.83
CA LEU A 21 7.55 -1.24 -1.42
C LEU A 21 8.03 -2.37 -0.49
N GLY A 22 8.29 -3.56 -1.03
CA GLY A 22 8.74 -4.72 -0.23
C GLY A 22 7.69 -5.23 0.75
N LEU A 23 6.42 -4.83 0.60
CA LEU A 23 5.36 -5.16 1.55
C LEU A 23 5.02 -6.65 1.53
N THR A 24 4.76 -7.22 2.70
CA THR A 24 4.32 -8.62 2.79
C THR A 24 2.80 -8.76 2.71
N ASP A 25 2.32 -9.93 2.28
CA ASP A 25 0.89 -10.23 2.25
C ASP A 25 0.24 -10.20 3.63
N ARG A 26 1.02 -10.36 4.70
CA ARG A 26 0.58 -10.22 6.08
C ARG A 26 0.39 -8.75 6.45
N ALA A 27 1.38 -7.91 6.15
CA ALA A 27 1.33 -6.47 6.43
C ALA A 27 0.15 -5.80 5.71
N ILE A 28 -0.01 -6.06 4.40
CA ILE A 28 -1.12 -5.51 3.60
C ILE A 28 -2.48 -5.93 4.20
N ARG A 29 -2.64 -7.21 4.57
CA ARG A 29 -3.90 -7.69 5.17
C ARG A 29 -4.15 -7.11 6.56
N ALA A 30 -3.10 -6.91 7.37
CA ALA A 30 -3.21 -6.31 8.68
C ALA A 30 -3.67 -4.86 8.57
N ALA A 31 -3.02 -4.06 7.70
CA ALA A 31 -3.37 -2.66 7.47
C ALA A 31 -4.81 -2.50 6.94
N VAL A 32 -5.25 -3.37 6.02
CA VAL A 32 -6.64 -3.37 5.55
C VAL A 32 -7.61 -3.72 6.68
N ARG A 33 -7.31 -4.73 7.50
CA ARG A 33 -8.17 -5.13 8.64
C ARG A 33 -8.24 -4.07 9.74
N ALA A 34 -7.14 -3.36 9.98
CA ALA A 34 -7.08 -2.24 10.91
C ALA A 34 -7.79 -0.98 10.39
N GLY A 35 -8.20 -0.96 9.11
CA GLY A 35 -8.83 0.20 8.47
C GLY A 35 -7.85 1.31 8.09
N GLU A 36 -6.54 1.03 8.15
CA GLU A 36 -5.48 1.99 7.85
C GLU A 36 -5.18 2.08 6.36
N LEU A 37 -5.38 0.98 5.64
CA LEU A 37 -5.20 0.90 4.20
C LEU A 37 -6.52 0.61 3.50
N ARG A 38 -6.90 1.47 2.56
CA ARG A 38 -8.14 1.32 1.80
C ARG A 38 -7.92 0.46 0.56
N GLU A 39 -8.69 -0.62 0.45
CA GLU A 39 -8.74 -1.45 -0.76
C GLU A 39 -10.02 -1.22 -1.57
N SER A 40 -9.91 -1.28 -2.89
CA SER A 40 -11.05 -1.26 -3.82
C SER A 40 -11.03 -2.52 -4.67
N VAL A 41 -12.19 -3.17 -4.83
CA VAL A 41 -12.32 -4.34 -5.70
C VAL A 41 -12.88 -3.90 -7.05
N ARG A 42 -12.14 -4.16 -8.14
CA ARG A 42 -12.61 -3.96 -9.51
C ARG A 42 -12.26 -5.16 -10.36
N VAL A 43 -13.26 -5.72 -11.05
CA VAL A 43 -13.11 -6.88 -11.94
C VAL A 43 -12.42 -8.06 -11.23
N GLY A 44 -12.82 -8.34 -9.99
CA GLY A 44 -12.25 -9.42 -9.17
C GLY A 44 -10.82 -9.19 -8.66
N ARG A 45 -10.21 -8.03 -8.96
CA ARG A 45 -8.86 -7.66 -8.48
C ARG A 45 -8.94 -6.57 -7.41
N ARG A 46 -7.99 -6.59 -6.48
CA ARG A 46 -7.84 -5.59 -5.40
C ARG A 46 -6.86 -4.52 -5.84
N TRP A 47 -7.26 -3.27 -5.62
CA TRP A 47 -6.54 -2.07 -5.99
C TRP A 47 -6.41 -1.14 -4.79
N TYR A 48 -5.30 -0.42 -4.74
CA TYR A 48 -4.92 0.49 -3.66
C TYR A 48 -4.48 1.82 -4.28
N ARG A 49 -4.90 2.94 -3.72
CA ARG A 49 -4.44 4.26 -4.18
C ARG A 49 -3.06 4.54 -3.61
N GLY A 50 -2.18 5.12 -4.41
CA GLY A 50 -0.84 5.57 -4.01
C GLY A 50 -0.91 6.47 -2.79
N ALA A 51 -1.79 7.48 -2.80
CA ALA A 51 -2.04 8.38 -1.68
C ALA A 51 -2.33 7.67 -0.35
N ASP A 52 -3.22 6.68 -0.37
CA ASP A 52 -3.62 5.93 0.82
C ASP A 52 -2.46 5.06 1.34
N VAL A 53 -1.71 4.45 0.41
CA VAL A 53 -0.53 3.62 0.74
C VAL A 53 0.59 4.47 1.34
N LEU A 54 0.91 5.61 0.72
CA LEU A 54 1.93 6.53 1.21
C LEU A 54 1.56 7.06 2.59
N ARG A 55 0.31 7.51 2.78
CA ARG A 55 -0.17 8.00 4.07
C ARG A 55 -0.04 6.95 5.17
N TRP A 56 -0.39 5.70 4.87
CA TRP A 56 -0.22 4.60 5.81
C TRP A 56 1.26 4.37 6.14
N LEU A 57 2.15 4.30 5.14
CA LEU A 57 3.59 4.12 5.35
C LEU A 57 4.23 5.24 6.17
N PHE A 58 3.87 6.50 5.89
CA PHE A 58 4.35 7.63 6.68
C PHE A 58 3.93 7.52 8.15
N ARG A 59 2.66 7.16 8.41
CA ARG A 59 2.16 6.97 9.77
C ARG A 59 2.89 5.83 10.51
N GLU A 60 3.10 4.69 9.87
CA GLU A 60 3.84 3.56 10.46
C GLU A 60 5.31 3.93 10.77
N GLY A 61 5.94 4.73 9.90
CA GLY A 61 7.29 5.23 10.11
C GLY A 61 7.43 6.18 11.31
N GLU A 62 6.36 6.93 11.63
CA GLU A 62 6.31 7.77 12.84
C GLU A 62 5.94 6.99 14.10
N ALA A 63 5.13 5.94 13.98
CA ALA A 63 4.74 5.09 15.12
C ALA A 63 5.87 4.15 15.61
N GLY A 64 6.90 3.91 14.79
CA GLY A 64 8.05 3.06 15.12
C GLY A 64 9.28 3.78 15.67
N ARG A 65 9.18 5.08 16.00
CA ARG A 65 10.26 5.91 16.55
C ARG A 65 10.01 6.24 18.02
#